data_AF-A0A9E3TWW8-F1
#
_entry.id   AF-A0A9E3TWW8-F1
#
_cell.length_a   1.000
_cell.length_b   1.000
_cell.length_c   1.000
_cell.angle_alpha   90.00
_cell.angle_beta   90.00
_cell.angle_gamma   90.00
#
_symmetry.space_group_name_H-M   'P 1'
#
loop_
_entity.id
_entity.type
_entity.pdbx_description
1 polymer ?
#
loop_
_entity_poly.entity_id
_entity_poly.type
_entity_poly.pdbx_seq_one_letter_code
_entity_poly.pdbx_strand_id
1 'polypeptide(L)'
;RPYLNKVVRAPEDGFCTTEIIPLTVPPELDSSYLFYWLKHPRFLEYVAEVSHGLNMPRLGTDAAKAAPFILAPLPEQKRITDKLDNLLARVDACRERLDRVPGILKRFRQSVLAAATSGELTREWRTQSGHQGNSVGQLPRSWSSPKIGEVGRVQLGRQRSPKFHAGKSMRPYLRVQNVFEDRIDLFDVMHMDFPGEDFERYRLHPGDILLNEGQSPQFLGRP
;
A
#
# COMPACT_ATOMS: atom_id res chain seq x y z
N ARG A 1 14.00 -5.31 -19.06
CA ARG A 1 14.95 -6.20 -18.34
C ARG A 1 14.20 -7.48 -18.00
N PRO A 2 14.71 -8.68 -18.35
CA PRO A 2 14.09 -9.94 -17.95
C PRO A 2 13.93 -9.99 -16.43
N TYR A 3 12.70 -10.11 -15.93
CA TYR A 3 12.44 -10.38 -14.51
C TYR A 3 12.60 -11.89 -14.21
N LEU A 4 13.77 -12.45 -14.56
CA LEU A 4 14.08 -13.88 -14.41
C LEU A 4 14.57 -14.27 -13.00
N ASN A 5 14.42 -13.41 -11.99
CA ASN A 5 14.77 -13.71 -10.59
C ASN A 5 13.73 -14.63 -9.88
N LYS A 6 12.82 -15.25 -10.64
CA LYS A 6 11.75 -16.12 -10.12
C LYS A 6 12.23 -17.56 -9.98
N VAL A 7 13.24 -17.77 -9.14
CA VAL A 7 13.72 -19.11 -8.75
C VAL A 7 13.00 -19.51 -7.48
N VAL A 8 12.37 -20.69 -7.48
CA VAL A 8 11.63 -21.26 -6.34
C VAL A 8 11.99 -22.74 -6.17
N ARG A 9 11.81 -23.27 -4.96
CA ARG A 9 11.93 -24.70 -4.67
C ARG A 9 10.54 -25.32 -4.65
N ALA A 10 10.40 -26.50 -5.25
CA ALA A 10 9.16 -27.26 -5.14
C ALA A 10 8.98 -27.71 -3.67
N PRO A 11 7.82 -27.44 -3.04
CA PRO A 11 7.57 -27.86 -1.66
C PRO A 11 7.19 -29.36 -1.56
N GLU A 12 6.71 -29.93 -2.67
CA GLU A 12 6.23 -31.30 -2.79
C GLU A 12 6.35 -31.79 -4.24
N ASP A 13 6.13 -33.08 -4.46
CA ASP A 13 6.16 -33.69 -5.79
C ASP A 13 5.03 -33.16 -6.69
N GLY A 14 5.31 -32.96 -7.98
CA GLY A 14 4.30 -32.44 -8.91
C GLY A 14 4.80 -32.26 -10.34
N PHE A 15 3.98 -31.58 -11.14
CA PHE A 15 4.24 -31.33 -12.55
C PHE A 15 4.27 -29.82 -12.83
N CYS A 16 5.03 -29.40 -13.83
CA CYS A 16 5.14 -27.99 -14.22
C CYS A 16 4.98 -27.82 -15.74
N THR A 17 4.71 -26.60 -16.19
CA THR A 17 4.52 -26.32 -17.62
C THR A 17 5.85 -26.33 -18.37
N THR A 18 5.81 -26.34 -19.70
CA THR A 18 7.01 -26.28 -20.56
C THR A 18 7.79 -24.96 -20.45
N GLU A 19 7.23 -23.94 -19.79
CA GLU A 19 7.92 -22.67 -19.51
C GLU A 19 8.70 -22.69 -18.19
N ILE A 20 8.70 -23.81 -17.46
CA ILE A 20 9.44 -24.02 -16.22
C ILE A 20 10.52 -25.07 -16.47
N ILE A 21 11.76 -24.78 -16.06
CA ILE A 21 12.90 -25.69 -16.20
C ILE A 21 13.15 -26.35 -14.84
N PRO A 22 12.70 -27.61 -14.61
CA PRO A 22 13.04 -28.33 -13.40
C PRO A 22 14.53 -28.70 -13.41
N LEU A 23 15.21 -28.48 -12.28
CA LEU A 23 16.62 -28.82 -12.10
C LEU A 23 16.75 -29.81 -10.95
N THR A 24 17.22 -31.02 -11.27
CA THR A 24 17.55 -32.04 -10.27
C THR A 24 19.06 -32.03 -10.04
N VAL A 25 19.49 -31.97 -8.78
CA VAL A 25 20.91 -31.93 -8.41
C VAL A 25 21.42 -33.32 -8.01
N PRO A 26 22.69 -33.64 -8.30
CA PRO A 26 23.32 -34.87 -7.82
C PRO A 26 23.64 -34.79 -6.31
N PRO A 27 23.94 -35.91 -5.63
CA PRO A 27 24.19 -35.94 -4.19
C PRO A 27 25.35 -35.05 -3.70
N GLU A 28 26.30 -34.74 -4.58
CA GLU A 28 27.47 -33.89 -4.29
C GLU A 28 27.15 -32.38 -4.32
N LEU A 29 25.92 -32.01 -4.68
CA LEU A 29 25.46 -30.63 -4.76
C LEU A 29 24.26 -30.42 -3.84
N ASP A 30 24.44 -29.54 -2.85
CA ASP A 30 23.36 -29.03 -2.03
C ASP A 30 22.39 -28.20 -2.88
N SER A 31 21.10 -28.55 -2.85
CA SER A 31 20.07 -27.89 -3.65
C SER A 31 19.85 -26.43 -3.24
N SER A 32 20.07 -26.08 -1.97
CA SER A 32 19.99 -24.70 -1.47
C SER A 32 21.16 -23.87 -1.98
N TYR A 33 22.34 -24.47 -2.14
CA TYR A 33 23.48 -23.80 -2.74
C TYR A 33 23.22 -23.43 -4.20
N LEU A 34 22.70 -24.37 -5.01
CA LEU A 34 22.27 -24.06 -6.37
C LEU A 34 21.16 -23.01 -6.40
N PHE A 35 20.16 -23.12 -5.52
CA PHE A 35 19.07 -22.16 -5.41
C PHE A 35 19.57 -20.73 -5.19
N TYR A 36 20.54 -20.53 -4.30
CA TYR A 36 21.15 -19.23 -4.06
C TYR A 36 22.04 -18.77 -5.21
N TRP A 37 22.78 -19.68 -5.85
CA TRP A 37 23.58 -19.36 -7.04
C TRP A 37 22.73 -18.83 -8.20
N LEU A 38 21.57 -19.44 -8.46
CA LEU A 38 20.66 -18.99 -9.53
C LEU A 38 20.02 -17.61 -9.26
N LYS A 39 20.18 -17.09 -8.04
CA LYS A 39 19.79 -15.72 -7.67
C LYS A 39 21.00 -14.77 -7.61
N HIS A 40 22.21 -15.28 -7.78
CA HIS A 40 23.43 -14.50 -7.72
C HIS A 40 23.55 -13.56 -8.93
N PRO A 41 24.04 -12.31 -8.77
CA PRO A 41 24.14 -11.33 -9.85
C PRO A 41 24.84 -11.86 -11.11
N ARG A 42 25.94 -12.62 -10.97
CA ARG A 42 26.63 -13.22 -12.12
C ARG A 42 25.77 -14.15 -12.98
N PHE A 43 24.88 -14.93 -12.37
CA PHE A 43 23.95 -15.75 -13.14
C PHE A 43 22.91 -14.88 -13.85
N LEU A 44 22.41 -13.85 -13.19
CA LEU A 44 21.44 -12.91 -13.79
C LEU A 44 22.05 -12.10 -14.94
N GLU A 45 23.33 -11.73 -14.83
CA GLU A 45 24.12 -11.10 -15.89
C GLU A 45 24.24 -12.03 -17.10
N TYR A 46 24.65 -13.28 -16.89
CA TYR A 46 24.69 -14.29 -17.94
C TYR A 46 23.33 -14.45 -18.63
N VAL A 47 22.25 -14.60 -17.86
CA VAL A 47 20.89 -14.72 -18.40
C VAL A 47 20.52 -13.49 -19.22
N ALA A 48 20.88 -12.29 -18.78
CA ALA A 48 20.60 -11.06 -19.52
C ALA A 48 21.33 -11.00 -20.87
N GLU A 49 22.53 -11.56 -20.97
CA GLU A 49 23.34 -11.61 -22.19
C GLU A 49 22.78 -12.62 -23.20
N VAL A 50 22.38 -13.80 -22.73
CA VAL A 50 21.96 -14.91 -23.61
C VAL A 50 20.45 -14.97 -23.84
N SER A 51 19.66 -14.13 -23.16
CA SER A 51 18.21 -14.10 -23.34
C SER A 51 17.84 -13.47 -24.68
N HIS A 52 17.02 -14.18 -25.46
CA HIS A 52 16.50 -13.68 -26.74
C HIS A 52 15.08 -13.14 -26.62
N GLY A 53 14.74 -12.11 -27.40
CA GLY A 53 13.37 -11.56 -27.53
C GLY A 53 13.20 -10.13 -27.02
N LEU A 54 12.63 -9.24 -27.85
CA LEU A 54 12.47 -7.80 -27.56
C LEU A 54 11.46 -7.50 -26.43
N ASN A 55 10.37 -8.28 -26.32
CA ASN A 55 9.28 -8.03 -25.37
C ASN A 55 9.20 -9.06 -24.22
N MET A 56 9.67 -10.29 -24.42
CA MET A 56 9.70 -11.36 -23.41
C MET A 56 11.00 -12.16 -23.51
N PRO A 57 12.09 -11.68 -22.89
CA PRO A 57 13.36 -12.40 -22.86
C PRO A 57 13.19 -13.77 -22.22
N ARG A 58 13.61 -14.82 -22.94
CA ARG A 58 13.57 -16.22 -22.49
C ARG A 58 14.98 -16.79 -22.39
N LEU A 59 15.24 -17.54 -21.32
CA LEU A 59 16.40 -18.42 -21.19
C LEU A 59 16.06 -19.76 -21.84
N GLY A 60 16.66 -20.07 -22.99
CA GLY A 60 16.52 -21.37 -23.64
C GLY A 60 17.22 -22.49 -22.85
N THR A 61 16.76 -23.73 -23.00
CA THR A 61 17.31 -24.89 -22.27
C THR A 61 18.80 -25.11 -22.52
N ASP A 62 19.28 -24.92 -23.75
CA ASP A 62 20.70 -25.10 -24.07
C ASP A 62 21.58 -24.01 -23.44
N ALA A 63 21.10 -22.77 -23.41
CA ALA A 63 21.74 -21.68 -22.66
C ALA A 63 21.71 -21.95 -21.15
N ALA A 64 20.60 -22.47 -20.61
CA ALA A 64 20.54 -22.86 -19.20
C ALA A 64 21.57 -23.93 -18.84
N LYS A 65 21.78 -24.94 -19.70
CA LYS A 65 22.81 -25.98 -19.53
C LYS A 65 24.23 -25.43 -19.62
N ALA A 66 24.45 -24.40 -20.43
CA ALA A 66 25.74 -23.74 -20.62
C ALA A 66 26.03 -22.66 -19.56
N ALA A 67 25.11 -22.43 -18.62
CA ALA A 67 25.26 -21.38 -17.63
C ALA A 67 26.46 -21.63 -16.71
N PRO A 68 27.27 -20.59 -16.42
CA PRO A 68 28.42 -20.72 -15.54
C PRO A 68 27.97 -21.05 -14.11
N PHE A 69 28.64 -22.02 -13.49
CA PHE A 69 28.36 -22.48 -12.14
C PHE A 69 29.66 -22.71 -11.37
N ILE A 70 29.72 -22.21 -10.13
CA ILE A 70 30.86 -22.42 -9.23
C ILE A 70 30.47 -23.46 -8.19
N LEU A 71 31.02 -24.67 -8.31
CA LEU A 71 30.83 -25.75 -7.35
C LEU A 71 31.88 -25.69 -6.24
N ALA A 72 31.47 -25.29 -5.04
CA ALA A 72 32.31 -25.35 -3.84
C ALA A 72 32.32 -26.79 -3.26
N PRO A 73 33.30 -27.17 -2.42
CA PRO A 73 33.24 -28.43 -1.67
C PRO A 73 31.97 -28.52 -0.82
N LEU A 74 31.40 -29.71 -0.66
CA LEU A 74 30.15 -29.94 0.09
C LEU A 74 30.08 -29.26 1.47
N PRO A 75 31.12 -29.31 2.33
CA PRO A 75 31.09 -28.61 3.61
C PRO A 75 30.96 -27.09 3.47
N GLU A 76 31.57 -26.52 2.44
CA GLU A 76 31.55 -25.10 2.16
C GLU A 76 30.21 -24.65 1.58
N GLN A 77 29.59 -25.48 0.73
CA GLN A 77 28.22 -25.25 0.24
C GLN A 77 27.26 -25.07 1.41
N LYS A 78 27.26 -26.02 2.36
CA LYS A 78 26.44 -25.98 3.58
C LYS A 78 26.72 -24.74 4.44
N ARG A 79 28.00 -24.42 4.65
CA ARG A 79 28.39 -23.22 5.41
C ARG A 79 27.85 -21.94 4.79
N ILE A 80 27.86 -21.83 3.47
CA ILE A 80 27.33 -20.69 2.72
C ILE A 80 25.80 -20.64 2.84
N THR A 81 25.11 -21.74 2.60
CA THR A 81 23.63 -21.81 2.67
C THR A 81 23.13 -21.48 4.07
N ASP A 82 23.73 -22.05 5.10
CA ASP A 82 23.36 -21.77 6.50
C ASP A 82 23.50 -20.29 6.83
N LYS A 83 24.56 -19.64 6.33
CA LYS A 83 24.78 -18.21 6.55
C LYS A 83 23.74 -17.37 5.82
N LEU A 84 23.40 -17.72 4.58
CA LEU A 84 22.39 -17.04 3.78
C LEU A 84 21.00 -17.19 4.40
N ASP A 85 20.60 -18.41 4.74
CA ASP A 85 19.32 -18.72 5.38
C ASP A 85 19.14 -17.89 6.67
N ASN A 86 20.15 -17.88 7.53
CA ASN A 86 20.12 -17.11 8.78
C ASN A 86 20.01 -15.60 8.55
N LEU A 87 20.70 -15.05 7.55
CA LEU A 87 20.65 -13.62 7.25
C LEU A 87 19.31 -13.22 6.62
N LEU A 88 18.81 -14.03 5.68
CA LEU A 88 17.54 -13.77 5.00
C LEU A 88 16.36 -13.91 5.96
N ALA A 89 16.37 -14.91 6.84
CA ALA A 89 15.35 -15.03 7.89
C ALA A 89 15.28 -13.80 8.81
N ARG A 90 16.44 -13.19 9.13
CA ARG A 90 16.48 -11.95 9.91
C ARG A 90 15.92 -10.75 9.14
N VAL A 91 16.20 -10.67 7.84
CA VAL A 91 15.63 -9.63 6.96
C VAL A 91 14.11 -9.77 6.88
N ASP A 92 13.61 -10.99 6.68
CA ASP A 92 12.18 -11.27 6.61
C ASP A 92 11.48 -10.93 7.93
N ALA A 93 12.04 -11.34 9.07
CA ALA A 93 11.50 -10.98 10.40
C ALA A 93 11.50 -9.46 10.64
N CYS A 94 12.50 -8.73 10.15
CA CYS A 94 12.53 -7.26 10.23
C CYS A 94 11.42 -6.64 9.37
N ARG A 95 11.26 -7.14 8.14
CA ARG A 95 10.20 -6.69 7.22
C ARG A 95 8.82 -6.92 7.82
N GLU A 96 8.56 -8.12 8.36
CA GLU A 96 7.28 -8.41 9.03
C GLU A 96 6.98 -7.49 10.21
N ARG A 97 8.01 -7.07 10.96
CA ARG A 97 7.85 -6.10 12.06
C ARG A 97 7.53 -4.71 11.52
N LEU A 98 8.20 -4.28 10.45
CA LEU A 98 7.93 -3.00 9.81
C LEU A 98 6.53 -2.94 9.19
N ASP A 99 6.07 -4.03 8.56
CA ASP A 99 4.74 -4.12 7.96
C ASP A 99 3.60 -3.95 8.99
N ARG A 100 3.88 -4.18 10.29
CA ARG A 100 2.92 -3.96 11.38
C ARG A 100 2.83 -2.50 11.86
N VAL A 101 3.85 -1.68 11.58
CA VAL A 101 3.94 -0.29 12.08
C VAL A 101 2.77 0.58 11.62
N PRO A 102 2.34 0.56 10.34
CA PRO A 102 1.21 1.39 9.90
C PRO A 102 -0.08 1.10 10.69
N GLY A 103 -0.35 -0.17 10.99
CA GLY A 103 -1.51 -0.57 11.79
C GLY A 103 -1.44 -0.08 13.24
N ILE A 104 -0.24 -0.07 13.84
CA ILE A 104 -0.01 0.47 15.18
C ILE A 104 -0.23 1.98 15.19
N LEU A 105 0.38 2.71 14.24
CA LEU A 105 0.23 4.16 14.11
C LEU A 105 -1.23 4.57 13.92
N LYS A 106 -1.97 3.81 13.10
CA LYS A 106 -3.41 4.02 12.89
C LYS A 106 -4.21 3.92 14.19
N ARG A 107 -4.05 2.82 14.94
CA ARG A 107 -4.75 2.64 16.22
C ARG A 107 -4.35 3.70 17.25
N PHE A 108 -3.07 4.06 17.28
CA PHE A 108 -2.59 5.10 18.18
C PHE A 108 -3.25 6.45 17.87
N ARG A 109 -3.29 6.87 16.60
CA ARG A 109 -3.98 8.10 16.17
C ARG A 109 -5.45 8.10 16.58
N GLN A 110 -6.16 6.99 16.37
CA GLN A 110 -7.55 6.85 16.76
C GLN A 110 -7.74 6.96 18.28
N SER A 111 -6.87 6.32 19.07
CA SER A 111 -6.92 6.38 20.53
C SER A 111 -6.65 7.80 21.04
N VAL A 112 -5.67 8.51 20.46
CA VAL A 112 -5.36 9.90 20.83
C VAL A 112 -6.54 10.82 20.48
N LEU A 113 -7.12 10.67 19.29
CA LEU A 113 -8.28 11.47 18.88
C LEU A 113 -9.48 11.23 19.81
N ALA A 114 -9.77 9.96 20.14
CA ALA A 114 -10.85 9.61 21.07
C ALA A 114 -10.61 10.19 22.47
N ALA A 115 -9.38 10.11 22.99
CA ALA A 115 -9.03 10.70 24.28
C ALA A 115 -9.13 12.23 24.25
N ALA A 116 -8.79 12.87 23.13
CA ALA A 116 -8.90 14.31 22.96
C ALA A 116 -10.37 14.79 22.93
N THR A 117 -11.22 14.12 22.14
CA THR A 117 -12.62 14.52 21.92
C THR A 117 -13.56 14.12 23.05
N SER A 118 -13.26 13.04 23.79
CA SER A 118 -13.97 12.68 25.02
C SER A 118 -13.58 13.56 26.22
N GLY A 119 -12.52 14.34 26.07
CA GLY A 119 -11.98 15.17 27.13
C GLY A 119 -11.17 14.41 28.17
N GLU A 120 -10.70 13.20 27.89
CA GLU A 120 -9.77 12.49 28.78
C GLU A 120 -8.41 13.21 28.88
N LEU A 121 -7.88 13.71 27.77
CA LEU A 121 -6.56 14.36 27.75
C LEU A 121 -6.48 15.64 28.60
N THR A 122 -7.61 16.29 28.89
CA THR A 122 -7.66 17.53 29.70
C THR A 122 -8.30 17.32 31.07
N ARG A 123 -8.48 16.07 31.51
CA ARG A 123 -9.10 15.71 32.79
C ARG A 123 -8.39 16.35 33.98
N GLU A 124 -7.06 16.19 34.08
CA GLU A 124 -6.25 16.71 35.19
C GLU A 124 -6.27 18.24 35.27
N TRP A 125 -6.15 18.92 34.13
CA TRP A 125 -6.23 20.37 34.08
C TRP A 125 -7.60 20.90 34.58
N ARG A 126 -8.72 20.21 34.26
CA ARG A 126 -10.06 20.60 34.74
C ARG A 126 -10.24 20.40 36.24
N THR A 127 -9.72 19.31 36.79
CA THR A 127 -9.82 19.03 38.24
C THR A 127 -9.01 20.05 39.04
N GLN A 128 -7.82 20.43 38.55
CA GLN A 128 -6.97 21.44 39.19
C GLN A 128 -7.51 22.87 39.04
N SER A 129 -8.12 23.22 37.90
CA SER A 129 -8.63 24.58 37.62
C SER A 129 -10.01 24.86 38.24
N GLY A 130 -10.48 24.02 39.18
CA GLY A 130 -11.77 24.22 39.86
C GLY A 130 -12.99 24.07 38.95
N HIS A 131 -12.84 23.51 37.75
CA HIS A 131 -13.95 23.23 36.82
C HIS A 131 -14.70 21.95 37.24
N GLN A 132 -15.18 21.91 38.49
CA GLN A 132 -15.77 20.74 39.17
C GLN A 132 -17.10 20.23 38.57
N GLY A 133 -17.52 20.72 37.39
CA GLY A 133 -18.80 20.39 36.76
C GLY A 133 -18.76 19.50 35.53
N ASN A 134 -17.57 19.18 35.00
CA ASN A 134 -17.45 18.44 33.72
C ASN A 134 -16.74 17.10 33.95
N SER A 135 -17.55 16.08 34.24
CA SER A 135 -17.10 14.69 34.25
C SER A 135 -16.53 14.32 32.87
N VAL A 136 -15.67 13.31 32.79
CA VAL A 136 -15.24 12.75 31.49
C VAL A 136 -16.48 12.32 30.72
N GLY A 137 -16.61 12.74 29.46
CA GLY A 137 -17.80 12.51 28.64
C GLY A 137 -18.95 13.51 28.84
N GLN A 138 -18.83 14.49 29.75
CA GLN A 138 -19.77 15.62 29.84
C GLN A 138 -19.16 16.87 29.18
N LEU A 139 -19.94 17.49 28.29
CA LEU A 139 -19.57 18.75 27.66
C LEU A 139 -19.46 19.87 28.70
N PRO A 140 -18.52 20.81 28.55
CA PRO A 140 -18.48 22.00 29.38
C PRO A 140 -19.80 22.77 29.39
N ARG A 141 -20.13 23.41 30.51
CA ARG A 141 -21.37 24.20 30.63
C ARG A 141 -21.54 25.30 29.57
N SER A 142 -20.43 25.82 29.03
CA SER A 142 -20.44 26.82 27.95
C SER A 142 -20.58 26.21 26.55
N TRP A 143 -20.53 24.89 26.41
CA TRP A 143 -20.61 24.19 25.13
C TRP A 143 -22.05 23.74 24.88
N SER A 144 -22.46 23.80 23.64
CA SER A 144 -23.74 23.27 23.16
C SER A 144 -23.50 22.08 22.22
N SER A 145 -24.53 21.28 21.97
CA SER A 145 -24.48 20.12 21.08
C SER A 145 -25.41 20.30 19.87
N PRO A 146 -25.11 21.27 18.97
CA PRO A 146 -25.92 21.49 17.77
C PRO A 146 -25.75 20.34 16.76
N LYS A 147 -26.72 20.20 15.85
CA LYS A 147 -26.59 19.33 14.68
C LYS A 147 -25.71 19.99 13.62
N ILE A 148 -25.04 19.22 12.77
CA ILE A 148 -24.16 19.76 11.71
C ILE A 148 -24.90 20.76 10.81
N GLY A 149 -26.17 20.48 10.46
CA GLY A 149 -26.98 21.38 9.64
C GLY A 149 -27.38 22.69 10.33
N GLU A 150 -27.21 22.80 11.66
CA GLU A 150 -27.45 24.02 12.43
C GLU A 150 -26.19 24.92 12.48
N VAL A 151 -24.99 24.34 12.31
CA VAL A 151 -23.72 25.09 12.34
C VAL A 151 -23.17 25.41 10.95
N GLY A 152 -23.63 24.71 9.92
CA GLY A 152 -23.10 24.87 8.57
C GLY A 152 -24.03 24.34 7.50
N ARG A 153 -23.77 24.76 6.26
CA ARG A 153 -24.50 24.30 5.08
C ARG A 153 -24.00 22.90 4.68
N VAL A 154 -24.91 21.94 4.66
CA VAL A 154 -24.65 20.61 4.10
C VAL A 154 -25.23 20.56 2.70
N GLN A 155 -24.40 20.24 1.70
CA GLN A 155 -24.84 20.15 0.32
C GLN A 155 -24.13 19.01 -0.41
N LEU A 156 -24.88 18.27 -1.22
CA LEU A 156 -24.31 17.27 -2.13
C LEU A 156 -23.61 17.93 -3.33
N GLY A 157 -22.57 17.25 -3.79
CA GLY A 157 -21.92 17.57 -5.06
C GLY A 157 -22.80 17.23 -6.26
N ARG A 158 -22.35 17.62 -7.45
CA ARG A 158 -23.04 17.29 -8.70
C ARG A 158 -22.60 15.91 -9.19
N GLN A 159 -23.57 15.03 -9.45
CA GLN A 159 -23.30 13.77 -10.13
C GLN A 159 -22.84 14.02 -11.57
N ARG A 160 -21.84 13.26 -11.99
CA ARG A 160 -21.37 13.28 -13.38
C ARG A 160 -22.46 12.76 -14.33
N SER A 161 -22.68 13.47 -15.43
CA SER A 161 -23.63 13.11 -16.48
C SER A 161 -23.07 13.44 -17.86
N PRO A 162 -23.35 12.64 -18.91
CA PRO A 162 -22.84 12.88 -20.26
C PRO A 162 -23.08 14.30 -20.80
N LYS A 163 -24.20 14.92 -20.41
CA LYS A 163 -24.55 16.30 -20.82
C LYS A 163 -23.56 17.38 -20.36
N PHE A 164 -22.70 17.10 -19.37
CA PHE A 164 -21.69 18.04 -18.87
C PHE A 164 -20.26 17.63 -19.24
N HIS A 165 -20.08 16.64 -20.12
CA HIS A 165 -18.75 16.21 -20.55
C HIS A 165 -18.08 17.21 -21.50
N ALA A 166 -18.86 18.11 -22.10
CA ALA A 166 -18.38 19.19 -22.94
C ALA A 166 -19.20 20.45 -22.68
N GLY A 167 -18.58 21.62 -22.80
CA GLY A 167 -19.22 22.91 -22.60
C GLY A 167 -18.20 24.04 -22.56
N LYS A 168 -18.68 25.27 -22.31
CA LYS A 168 -17.83 26.47 -22.33
C LYS A 168 -17.13 26.72 -20.99
N SER A 169 -17.64 26.17 -19.90
CA SER A 169 -17.20 26.40 -18.52
C SER A 169 -16.66 25.10 -17.91
N MET A 170 -15.75 24.44 -18.63
CA MET A 170 -15.08 23.23 -18.15
C MET A 170 -14.19 23.53 -16.95
N ARG A 171 -14.37 22.78 -15.86
CA ARG A 171 -13.63 22.97 -14.60
C ARG A 171 -13.20 21.62 -14.02
N PRO A 172 -12.14 21.60 -13.19
CA PRO A 172 -11.74 20.41 -12.45
C PRO A 172 -12.90 19.83 -11.64
N TYR A 173 -13.04 18.50 -11.70
CA TYR A 173 -14.09 17.74 -11.06
C TYR A 173 -13.49 16.62 -10.21
N LEU A 174 -13.57 16.81 -8.89
CA LEU A 174 -13.15 15.83 -7.90
C LEU A 174 -14.10 14.63 -7.89
N ARG A 175 -13.52 13.43 -7.90
CA ARG A 175 -14.21 12.16 -7.67
C ARG A 175 -13.81 11.60 -6.32
N VAL A 176 -14.55 10.58 -5.85
CA VAL A 176 -14.17 9.79 -4.66
C VAL A 176 -12.72 9.31 -4.73
N GLN A 177 -12.21 8.91 -5.90
CA GLN A 177 -10.82 8.47 -6.07
C GLN A 177 -9.76 9.57 -5.80
N ASN A 178 -10.15 10.84 -5.85
CA ASN A 178 -9.26 11.97 -5.62
C ASN A 178 -9.15 12.33 -4.14
N VAL A 179 -10.01 11.79 -3.27
CA VAL A 179 -10.04 12.12 -1.85
C VAL A 179 -9.48 10.95 -1.05
N PHE A 180 -8.35 11.19 -0.38
CA PHE A 180 -7.67 10.25 0.49
C PHE A 180 -7.84 10.65 1.96
N GLU A 181 -7.42 9.78 2.89
CA GLU A 181 -7.53 9.99 4.34
C GLU A 181 -6.94 11.34 4.80
N ASP A 182 -5.84 11.81 4.18
CA ASP A 182 -5.08 12.98 4.63
C ASP A 182 -4.84 14.04 3.54
N ARG A 183 -5.33 13.83 2.32
CA ARG A 183 -5.06 14.73 1.19
C ARG A 183 -6.06 14.61 0.06
N ILE A 184 -6.03 15.59 -0.83
CA ILE A 184 -6.70 15.55 -2.14
C ILE A 184 -5.63 15.40 -3.22
N ASP A 185 -5.83 14.44 -4.11
CA ASP A 185 -5.00 14.26 -5.31
C ASP A 185 -5.61 15.01 -6.50
N LEU A 186 -4.90 16.04 -6.94
CA LEU A 186 -5.25 16.89 -8.07
C LEU A 186 -4.48 16.55 -9.35
N PHE A 187 -3.62 15.53 -9.34
CA PHE A 187 -2.81 15.16 -10.50
C PHE A 187 -3.66 14.53 -11.61
N ASP A 188 -4.56 13.61 -11.24
CA ASP A 188 -5.55 13.01 -12.15
C ASP A 188 -6.98 13.45 -11.81
N VAL A 189 -7.31 14.68 -12.20
CA VAL A 189 -8.65 15.25 -12.04
C VAL A 189 -9.37 15.29 -13.40
N MET A 190 -10.64 14.90 -13.39
CA MET A 190 -11.46 15.04 -14.60
C MET A 190 -11.94 16.47 -14.73
N HIS A 191 -12.54 16.78 -15.88
CA HIS A 191 -13.19 18.06 -16.09
C HIS A 191 -14.67 17.87 -16.39
N MET A 192 -15.48 18.82 -15.93
CA MET A 192 -16.92 18.85 -16.19
C MET A 192 -17.39 20.30 -16.38
N ASP A 193 -18.40 20.50 -17.22
CA ASP A 193 -18.99 21.82 -17.47
C ASP A 193 -19.85 22.26 -16.27
N PHE A 194 -19.58 23.47 -15.75
CA PHE A 194 -20.36 24.13 -14.70
C PHE A 194 -20.75 25.54 -15.14
N PRO A 195 -21.87 25.69 -15.88
CA PRO A 195 -22.32 26.98 -16.38
C PRO A 195 -23.15 27.77 -15.35
N GLY A 196 -23.01 29.09 -15.34
CA GLY A 196 -23.88 30.02 -14.62
C GLY A 196 -24.08 29.66 -13.14
N GLU A 197 -25.34 29.51 -12.74
CA GLU A 197 -25.74 29.23 -11.34
C GLU A 197 -25.21 27.89 -10.81
N ASP A 198 -24.92 26.91 -11.68
CA ASP A 198 -24.36 25.63 -11.24
C ASP A 198 -22.95 25.82 -10.67
N PHE A 199 -22.17 26.76 -11.21
CA PHE A 199 -20.86 27.07 -10.64
C PHE A 199 -21.02 27.65 -9.23
N GLU A 200 -21.86 28.67 -9.06
CA GLU A 200 -22.06 29.30 -7.75
C GLU A 200 -22.67 28.35 -6.73
N ARG A 201 -23.53 27.43 -7.17
CA ARG A 201 -24.15 26.43 -6.29
C ARG A 201 -23.16 25.38 -5.82
N TYR A 202 -22.31 24.83 -6.70
CA TYR A 202 -21.49 23.64 -6.42
C TYR A 202 -20.01 23.93 -6.21
N ARG A 203 -19.55 25.18 -6.38
CA ARG A 203 -18.14 25.51 -6.13
C ARG A 203 -17.77 25.26 -4.67
N LEU A 204 -16.56 24.76 -4.49
CA LEU A 204 -15.94 24.61 -3.18
C LEU A 204 -15.16 25.89 -2.84
N HIS A 205 -15.20 26.25 -1.58
CA HIS A 205 -14.41 27.32 -1.00
C HIS A 205 -13.21 26.75 -0.22
N PRO A 206 -12.07 27.47 -0.19
CA PRO A 206 -10.99 27.10 0.71
C PRO A 206 -11.49 27.01 2.16
N GLY A 207 -11.28 25.84 2.79
CA GLY A 207 -11.78 25.54 4.13
C GLY A 207 -13.03 24.68 4.19
N ASP A 208 -13.70 24.43 3.05
CA ASP A 208 -14.81 23.47 2.99
C ASP A 208 -14.33 22.06 3.36
N ILE A 209 -15.10 21.37 4.21
CA ILE A 209 -14.82 20.00 4.64
C ILE A 209 -15.58 19.04 3.72
N LEU A 210 -14.85 18.14 3.07
CA LEU A 210 -15.43 17.16 2.13
C LEU A 210 -15.65 15.82 2.84
N LEU A 211 -16.90 15.37 2.87
CA LEU A 211 -17.29 14.06 3.39
C LEU A 211 -17.70 13.15 2.23
N ASN A 212 -17.23 11.91 2.24
CA ASN A 212 -17.65 10.91 1.26
C ASN A 212 -18.96 10.23 1.71
N GLU A 213 -19.99 10.26 0.86
CA GLU A 213 -21.32 9.69 1.15
C GLU A 213 -21.39 8.17 0.92
N GLY A 214 -20.46 7.57 0.16
CA GLY A 214 -20.50 6.12 -0.08
C GLY A 214 -19.29 5.54 -0.82
N GLN A 215 -18.95 4.30 -0.45
CA GLN A 215 -18.05 3.38 -1.15
C GLN A 215 -18.56 1.94 -0.98
N SER A 216 -17.98 0.98 -1.71
CA SER A 216 -18.24 -0.46 -1.49
C SER A 216 -18.08 -0.84 -0.01
N PRO A 217 -18.86 -1.80 0.54
CA PRO A 217 -18.88 -2.11 1.97
C PRO A 217 -17.52 -2.40 2.60
N GLN A 218 -16.56 -2.92 1.82
CA GLN A 218 -15.17 -3.15 2.22
C GLN A 218 -14.38 -1.89 2.61
N PHE A 219 -14.91 -0.70 2.29
CA PHE A 219 -14.35 0.61 2.63
C PHE A 219 -15.22 1.41 3.62
N LEU A 220 -16.42 0.95 3.96
CA LEU A 220 -17.22 1.56 5.04
C LEU A 220 -16.48 1.38 6.37
N GLY A 221 -16.24 2.49 7.09
CA GLY A 221 -15.57 2.46 8.40
C GLY A 221 -14.08 2.10 8.35
N ARG A 222 -13.46 2.06 7.16
CA ARG A 222 -12.03 2.33 7.09
C ARG A 222 -11.87 3.85 7.23
N PRO A 223 -11.08 4.37 8.19
CA PRO A 223 -10.66 5.76 8.10
C PRO A 223 -9.94 5.99 6.78
#